data_AF-A0A7S0EPU1-F1
#
_entry.id   AF-A0A7S0EPU1-F1
#
_cell.length_a   1.000
_cell.length_b   1.000
_cell.length_c   1.000
_cell.angle_alpha   90.00
_cell.angle_beta   90.00
_cell.angle_gamma   90.00
#
_symmetry.space_group_name_H-M   'P 1'
#
loop_
_entity.id
_entity.type
_entity.pdbx_description
1 polymer ?
#
loop_
_entity_poly.entity_id
_entity_poly.type
_entity_poly.pdbx_seq_one_letter_code
_entity_poly.pdbx_strand_id
1 'polypeptide(L)'
;MDTDMYLRAPVDPVALGVRRGNVVSAEYSYLYGTESGFAKRFLEHRLLGRLAQVGGFHIFHREDLRAIAPKWLGYTRKVRAFANTHPEEYFNESIRHDPKLTPADLGVLRKQARWHGEMYGY
;
A
#
# COMPACT_ATOMS: atom_id res chain seq x y z
N MET A 1 -5.62 -0.62 11.02
CA MET A 1 -5.39 -2.05 11.31
C MET A 1 -6.36 -2.78 10.41
N ASP A 2 -5.85 -3.69 9.61
CA ASP A 2 -6.66 -4.49 8.72
C ASP A 2 -7.64 -5.33 9.54
N THR A 3 -8.80 -5.61 8.96
CA THR A 3 -9.93 -6.23 9.65
C THR A 3 -9.67 -7.69 10.02
N ASP A 4 -8.65 -8.30 9.45
CA ASP A 4 -8.20 -9.68 9.68
C ASP A 4 -7.06 -9.78 10.72
N MET A 5 -6.73 -8.69 11.40
CA MET A 5 -5.74 -8.67 12.49
C MET A 5 -6.39 -8.71 13.88
N TYR A 6 -5.72 -9.38 14.83
CA TYR A 6 -6.07 -9.34 16.25
C TYR A 6 -4.84 -9.00 17.11
N LEU A 7 -5.05 -8.21 18.16
CA LEU A 7 -4.00 -7.83 19.11
C LEU A 7 -3.79 -8.95 20.13
N ARG A 8 -2.54 -9.42 20.27
CA ARG A 8 -2.16 -10.48 21.22
C ARG A 8 -1.63 -9.97 22.55
N ALA A 9 -1.34 -8.69 22.62
CA ALA A 9 -0.79 -8.01 23.79
C ALA A 9 -1.16 -6.51 23.73
N PRO A 10 -1.08 -5.79 24.86
CA PRO A 10 -1.18 -4.34 24.84
C PRO A 10 -0.15 -3.72 23.90
N VAL A 11 -0.56 -2.66 23.20
CA VAL A 11 0.31 -1.89 22.31
C VAL A 11 0.70 -0.60 23.02
N ASP A 12 2.00 -0.35 23.15
CA ASP A 12 2.54 0.94 23.58
C ASP A 12 3.12 1.69 22.37
N PRO A 13 2.39 2.67 21.81
CA PRO A 13 2.85 3.44 20.66
C PRO A 13 4.16 4.19 20.91
N VAL A 14 4.39 4.67 22.14
CA VAL A 14 5.57 5.46 22.47
C VAL A 14 6.80 4.55 22.52
N ALA A 15 6.69 3.38 23.16
CA ALA A 15 7.75 2.38 23.16
C ALA A 15 8.06 1.86 21.74
N LEU A 16 7.08 1.81 20.85
CA LEU A 16 7.27 1.48 19.43
C LEU A 16 7.90 2.62 18.61
N GLY A 17 8.10 3.80 19.19
CA GLY A 17 8.73 4.96 18.54
C GLY A 17 7.78 5.89 17.81
N VAL A 18 6.46 5.76 17.99
CA VAL A 18 5.48 6.69 17.43
C VAL A 18 5.66 8.06 18.05
N ARG A 19 5.84 9.07 17.21
CA ARG A 19 5.92 10.48 17.62
C ARG A 19 5.48 11.35 16.45
N ARG A 20 5.23 12.64 16.70
CA ARG A 20 4.89 13.58 15.63
C ARG A 20 5.96 13.55 14.52
N GLY A 21 5.52 13.40 13.27
CA GLY A 21 6.37 13.24 12.10
C GLY A 21 6.97 11.85 11.90
N ASN A 22 6.65 10.88 12.77
CA ASN A 22 7.12 9.50 12.67
C ASN A 22 5.97 8.49 12.86
N VAL A 23 5.52 7.93 11.75
CA VAL A 23 4.55 6.83 11.73
C VAL A 23 5.25 5.50 11.91
N VAL A 24 4.65 4.59 12.67
CA VAL A 24 5.08 3.19 12.77
C VAL A 24 4.08 2.33 11.99
N SER A 25 4.58 1.44 11.14
CA SER A 25 3.75 0.59 10.27
C SER A 25 4.31 -0.83 10.21
N ALA A 26 3.47 -1.80 9.87
CA ALA A 26 3.96 -3.16 9.61
C ALA A 26 4.66 -3.24 8.24
N GLU A 27 5.72 -4.03 8.15
CA GLU A 27 6.34 -4.39 6.88
C GLU A 27 5.49 -5.42 6.14
N TYR A 28 5.13 -5.11 4.90
CA TYR A 28 4.33 -5.93 4.00
C TYR A 28 5.13 -6.17 2.71
N SER A 29 6.16 -7.01 2.81
CA SER A 29 7.14 -7.26 1.73
C SER A 29 6.56 -7.86 0.45
N TYR A 30 5.32 -8.36 0.49
CA TYR A 30 4.62 -8.85 -0.69
C TYR A 30 4.02 -7.72 -1.56
N LEU A 31 3.99 -6.47 -1.09
CA LEU A 31 3.49 -5.33 -1.86
C LEU A 31 4.48 -4.96 -2.98
N TYR A 32 4.11 -5.25 -4.23
CA TYR A 32 5.04 -5.17 -5.36
C TYR A 32 5.20 -3.78 -5.98
N GLY A 33 4.20 -2.89 -5.84
CA GLY A 33 4.16 -1.60 -6.55
C GLY A 33 5.33 -0.65 -6.27
N THR A 34 5.99 -0.80 -5.12
CA THR A 34 7.21 -0.06 -4.77
C THR A 34 8.43 -0.56 -5.56
N GLU A 35 8.57 -1.87 -5.70
CA GLU A 35 9.68 -2.50 -6.41
C GLU A 35 9.55 -2.38 -7.93
N SER A 36 8.34 -2.58 -8.46
CA SER A 36 8.07 -2.51 -9.90
C SER A 36 8.21 -1.10 -10.48
N GLY A 37 8.23 -0.08 -9.61
CA GLY A 37 8.19 1.32 -10.01
C GLY A 37 6.78 1.83 -10.31
N PHE A 38 5.74 0.99 -10.18
CA PHE A 38 4.34 1.40 -10.36
C PHE A 38 3.97 2.61 -9.50
N ALA A 39 4.39 2.63 -8.23
CA ALA A 39 4.14 3.74 -7.32
C ALA A 39 4.70 5.09 -7.82
N LYS A 40 5.79 5.07 -8.61
CA LYS A 40 6.43 6.28 -9.14
C LYS A 40 5.52 7.07 -10.08
N ARG A 41 4.51 6.44 -10.68
CA ARG A 41 3.52 7.08 -11.57
C ARG A 41 2.69 8.13 -10.86
N PHE A 42 2.47 7.96 -9.56
CA PHE A 42 1.55 8.79 -8.79
C PHE A 42 2.27 9.79 -7.88
N LEU A 43 3.57 9.62 -7.68
CA LEU A 43 4.37 10.33 -6.69
C LEU A 43 5.28 11.37 -7.32
N GLU A 44 5.57 12.40 -6.53
CA GLU A 44 6.59 13.38 -6.87
C GLU A 44 7.99 12.78 -6.73
N HIS A 45 8.91 13.18 -7.60
CA HIS A 45 10.26 12.62 -7.65
C HIS A 45 11.01 12.70 -6.31
N ARG A 46 10.84 13.79 -5.56
CA ARG A 46 11.45 13.99 -4.23
C ARG A 46 10.98 12.99 -3.16
N LEU A 47 9.85 12.32 -3.38
CA LEU A 47 9.27 11.37 -2.43
C LEU A 47 9.70 9.93 -2.69
N LEU A 48 10.32 9.63 -3.84
CA LEU A 48 10.63 8.25 -4.24
C LEU A 48 11.59 7.55 -3.28
N GLY A 49 12.52 8.28 -2.67
CA GLY A 49 13.45 7.72 -1.67
C GLY A 49 12.81 7.39 -0.32
N ARG A 50 11.51 7.68 -0.14
CA ARG A 50 10.75 7.40 1.10
C ARG A 50 9.72 6.29 0.91
N LEU A 51 9.70 5.65 -0.26
CA LEU A 51 8.84 4.51 -0.51
C LEU A 51 9.17 3.38 0.46
N ALA A 52 8.14 2.77 1.02
CA ALA A 52 8.25 1.62 1.91
C ALA A 52 7.13 0.63 1.59
N GLN A 53 7.43 -0.67 1.66
CA GLN A 53 6.43 -1.74 1.53
C GLN A 53 5.77 -1.95 2.89
N VAL A 54 4.79 -1.12 3.20
CA VAL A 54 4.10 -1.13 4.49
C VAL A 54 2.60 -1.29 4.31
N GLY A 55 1.93 -1.92 5.26
CA GLY A 55 0.49 -2.18 5.25
C GLY A 55 0.02 -2.72 6.59
N GLY A 56 -1.19 -3.27 6.67
CA GLY A 56 -1.67 -3.95 7.88
C GLY A 56 -2.10 -3.02 8.98
N PHE A 57 -1.13 -2.32 9.58
CA PHE A 57 -1.43 -1.27 10.52
C PHE A 57 -0.50 -0.09 10.34
N HIS A 58 -1.00 1.06 10.76
CA HIS A 58 -0.25 2.29 10.88
C HIS A 58 -0.65 2.94 12.20
N ILE A 59 0.33 3.34 13.01
CA ILE A 59 0.13 4.08 14.25
C ILE A 59 0.65 5.50 14.01
N PHE A 60 -0.29 6.43 13.92
CA PHE A 60 -0.01 7.83 13.67
C PHE A 60 -0.12 8.66 14.94
N HIS A 61 0.68 9.70 15.05
CA HIS A 61 0.28 10.84 15.86
C HIS A 61 -0.95 11.51 15.23
N ARG A 62 -1.92 11.94 16.03
CA ARG A 62 -3.22 12.48 15.55
C ARG A 62 -3.07 13.58 14.48
N GLU A 63 -2.11 14.48 14.68
CA GLU A 63 -1.88 15.59 13.74
C GLU A 63 -1.31 15.12 12.39
N ASP A 64 -0.52 14.05 12.39
CA ASP A 64 -0.01 13.46 11.15
C ASP A 64 -1.14 12.76 10.40
N LEU A 65 -2.03 12.06 11.12
CA LEU A 65 -3.23 11.45 10.55
C LEU A 65 -4.12 12.49 9.86
N ARG A 66 -4.36 13.64 10.51
CA ARG A 66 -5.14 14.75 9.92
C ARG A 66 -4.51 15.27 8.64
N ALA A 67 -3.18 15.35 8.58
CA ALA A 67 -2.46 15.83 7.41
C ALA A 67 -2.43 14.80 6.27
N ILE A 68 -2.30 13.51 6.59
CA ILE A 68 -2.10 12.46 5.58
C ILE A 68 -3.41 11.89 5.03
N ALA A 69 -4.47 11.80 5.83
CA ALA A 69 -5.75 11.24 5.40
C ALA A 69 -6.28 11.79 4.06
N PRO A 70 -6.33 13.13 3.82
CA PRO A 70 -6.80 13.64 2.53
C PRO A 70 -5.85 13.30 1.37
N LYS A 71 -4.53 13.24 1.61
CA LYS A 71 -3.54 12.88 0.60
C LYS A 71 -3.67 11.42 0.21
N TRP A 72 -3.77 10.54 1.21
CA TRP A 72 -4.00 9.11 1.02
C TRP A 72 -5.24 8.89 0.14
N LEU A 73 -6.37 9.49 0.50
CA LEU A 73 -7.60 9.39 -0.29
C LEU A 73 -7.40 9.88 -1.74
N GLY A 74 -6.66 10.96 -1.94
CA GLY A 74 -6.33 11.48 -3.27
C GLY A 74 -5.51 10.50 -4.11
N TYR A 75 -4.49 9.88 -3.55
CA TYR A 75 -3.68 8.88 -4.24
C TYR A 75 -4.45 7.58 -4.51
N THR A 76 -5.24 7.10 -3.54
CA THR A 76 -6.12 5.93 -3.74
C THR A 76 -7.07 6.16 -4.91
N ARG A 77 -7.66 7.36 -5.04
CA ARG A 77 -8.48 7.70 -6.22
C ARG A 77 -7.68 7.61 -7.53
N LYS A 78 -6.44 8.12 -7.57
CA LYS A 78 -5.58 8.05 -8.77
C LYS A 78 -5.26 6.61 -9.15
N VAL A 79 -4.89 5.78 -8.17
CA VAL A 79 -4.59 4.35 -8.42
C VAL A 79 -5.83 3.61 -8.92
N ARG A 80 -6.99 3.82 -8.30
CA ARG A 80 -8.25 3.21 -8.76
C ARG A 80 -8.66 3.70 -10.15
N ALA A 81 -8.50 4.99 -10.45
CA ALA A 81 -8.78 5.54 -11.77
C ALA A 81 -7.86 4.92 -12.85
N PHE A 82 -6.57 4.74 -12.53
CA PHE A 82 -5.62 4.07 -13.41
C PHE A 82 -5.99 2.59 -13.60
N ALA A 83 -6.25 1.86 -12.51
CA ALA A 83 -6.66 0.45 -12.57
C ALA A 83 -7.95 0.22 -13.36
N ASN A 84 -8.83 1.22 -13.43
CA ASN A 84 -10.06 1.17 -14.22
C ASN A 84 -9.81 1.46 -15.71
N THR A 85 -8.97 2.45 -16.02
CA THR A 85 -8.70 2.88 -17.41
C THR A 85 -7.63 2.03 -18.11
N HIS A 86 -6.68 1.47 -17.38
CA HIS A 86 -5.55 0.68 -17.87
C HIS A 86 -5.43 -0.66 -17.09
N PRO A 87 -6.44 -1.54 -17.18
CA PRO A 87 -6.53 -2.73 -16.34
C PRO A 87 -5.40 -3.75 -16.57
N GLU A 88 -4.93 -3.90 -17.82
CA GLU A 88 -3.82 -4.80 -18.15
C GLU A 88 -2.49 -4.32 -17.58
N GLU A 89 -2.16 -3.04 -17.78
CA GLU A 89 -0.95 -2.42 -17.23
C GLU A 89 -0.96 -2.47 -15.71
N TYR A 90 -2.11 -2.16 -15.10
CA TYR A 90 -2.27 -2.27 -13.66
C TYR A 90 -2.01 -3.69 -13.17
N PHE A 91 -2.59 -4.72 -13.82
CA PHE A 91 -2.35 -6.12 -13.45
C PHE A 91 -0.87 -6.53 -13.62
N ASN A 92 -0.20 -6.06 -14.67
CA ASN A 92 1.18 -6.42 -14.92
C ASN A 92 2.17 -5.76 -13.94
N GLU A 93 1.84 -4.57 -13.44
CA GLU A 93 2.78 -3.76 -12.65
C GLU A 93 2.48 -3.70 -11.15
N SER A 94 1.21 -3.90 -10.74
CA SER A 94 0.81 -3.78 -9.33
C SER A 94 1.00 -5.06 -8.52
N ILE A 95 1.12 -6.22 -9.19
CA ILE A 95 1.26 -7.53 -8.56
C ILE A 95 2.39 -8.33 -9.21
N ARG A 96 3.11 -9.10 -8.40
CA ARG A 96 4.18 -9.98 -8.89
C ARG A 96 3.56 -11.25 -9.48
N HIS A 97 4.00 -11.64 -10.67
CA HIS A 97 3.58 -12.88 -11.33
C HIS A 97 4.57 -14.01 -11.00
N ASP A 98 4.09 -15.08 -10.36
CA ASP A 98 4.88 -16.30 -10.22
C ASP A 98 4.85 -17.07 -11.55
N PRO A 99 5.99 -17.39 -12.18
CA PRO A 99 6.04 -18.09 -13.45
C PRO A 99 5.41 -19.49 -13.43
N LYS A 100 5.13 -20.05 -12.24
CA LYS A 100 4.45 -21.35 -12.08
C LYS A 100 2.93 -21.28 -12.16
N LEU A 101 2.34 -20.08 -12.19
CA LEU A 101 0.89 -19.91 -12.19
C LEU A 101 0.26 -20.43 -13.48
N THR A 102 -0.84 -21.17 -13.34
CA THR A 102 -1.63 -21.61 -14.49
C THR A 102 -2.48 -20.46 -15.04
N PRO A 103 -3.03 -20.58 -16.27
CA PRO A 103 -3.97 -19.59 -16.79
C PRO A 103 -5.20 -19.38 -15.89
N ALA A 104 -5.65 -20.41 -15.18
CA ALA A 104 -6.75 -20.30 -14.22
C ALA A 104 -6.34 -19.45 -13.00
N ASP A 105 -5.13 -19.68 -12.47
CA ASP A 105 -4.59 -18.91 -11.35
C ASP A 105 -4.41 -17.44 -11.72
N LEU A 106 -3.92 -17.15 -12.93
CA LEU A 106 -3.81 -15.78 -13.45
C LEU A 106 -5.18 -15.09 -13.53
N GLY A 107 -6.23 -15.83 -13.89
CA GLY A 107 -7.60 -15.33 -13.89
C GLY A 107 -8.10 -14.95 -12.48
N VAL A 108 -7.75 -15.72 -11.45
CA VAL A 108 -8.05 -15.39 -10.05
C VAL A 108 -7.23 -14.20 -9.58
N LEU A 109 -5.92 -14.21 -9.84
CA LEU A 109 -4.99 -13.16 -9.45
C LEU A 109 -5.40 -11.81 -10.04
N ARG A 110 -5.87 -11.80 -11.29
CA ARG A 110 -6.39 -10.60 -11.96
C ARG A 110 -7.60 -10.00 -11.27
N LYS A 111 -8.51 -10.85 -10.78
CA LYS A 111 -9.65 -10.39 -9.96
C LYS A 111 -9.15 -9.84 -8.63
N GLN A 112 -8.22 -10.53 -7.97
CA GLN A 112 -7.61 -10.09 -6.71
C GLN A 112 -6.89 -8.74 -6.83
N ALA A 113 -6.10 -8.54 -7.89
CA ALA A 113 -5.39 -7.28 -8.13
C ALA A 113 -6.34 -6.07 -8.08
N ARG A 114 -7.56 -6.18 -8.61
CA ARG A 114 -8.56 -5.09 -8.59
C ARG A 114 -9.00 -4.72 -7.17
N TRP A 115 -8.92 -5.63 -6.20
CA TRP A 115 -9.19 -5.35 -4.78
C TRP A 115 -8.02 -4.65 -4.09
N HIS A 116 -6.79 -4.81 -4.59
CA HIS A 116 -5.59 -4.14 -4.09
C HIS A 116 -5.39 -2.71 -4.65
N GLY A 117 -6.47 -2.09 -5.17
CA GLY A 117 -6.47 -0.73 -5.72
C GLY A 117 -6.33 0.37 -4.66
N GLU A 118 -5.42 0.20 -3.72
CA GLU A 118 -5.12 1.12 -2.65
C GLU A 118 -3.62 1.35 -2.57
N MET A 119 -3.25 2.55 -2.16
CA MET A 119 -1.86 2.84 -1.80
C MET A 119 -1.72 2.75 -0.29
N TYR A 120 -0.73 2.01 0.20
CA TYR A 120 -0.43 1.90 1.62
C TYR A 120 0.85 2.67 1.95
N GLY A 121 0.79 3.54 2.96
CA GLY A 121 1.95 4.27 3.49
C GLY A 121 2.41 5.49 2.68
N TYR A 122 2.73 6.56 3.41
CA TYR A 122 3.47 7.75 2.94
C TYR A 122 4.26 8.36 4.10
#